data_AF-A0A956BP84-F1
#
_entry.id   AF-A0A956BP84-F1
#
_cell.length_a   1.000
_cell.length_b   1.000
_cell.length_c   1.000
_cell.angle_alpha   90.00
_cell.angle_beta   90.00
_cell.angle_gamma   90.00
#
_symmetry.space_group_name_H-M   'P 1'
#
loop_
_entity.id
_entity.type
_entity.pdbx_description
1 polymer ?
#
loop_
_entity_poly.entity_id
_entity_poly.type
_entity_poly.pdbx_seq_one_letter_code
_entity_poly.pdbx_strand_id
1 'polypeptide(L)'
;RLISAPEFLEWFEGLKWSPERTNAHAIVTPLDVDSCPDGLTAGTKYLNLAQATGGQTFNICALDWAPMLDSLGLATSGLRMEYFLSSLPVVDTIEVVVKNPEGITFQFVECMAGEEIEDETCEVVYNPARNSIVFLDAEPEPYSEVTVTYNLRENFSEVATDGEDAGNGANGGE
;
A
#
# COMPACT_ATOMS: atom_id res chain seq x y z
N ARG A 1 -13.95 -17.25 -31.76
CA ARG A 1 -13.96 -18.30 -30.71
C ARG A 1 -14.63 -17.69 -29.49
N LEU A 2 -15.70 -18.28 -28.99
CA LEU A 2 -16.33 -17.87 -27.74
C LEU A 2 -15.54 -18.53 -26.60
N ILE A 3 -15.10 -17.74 -25.63
CA ILE A 3 -14.38 -18.20 -24.44
C ILE A 3 -15.40 -18.39 -23.32
N SER A 4 -15.30 -19.48 -22.57
CA SER A 4 -16.19 -19.72 -21.42
C SER A 4 -15.80 -18.83 -20.22
N ALA A 5 -16.71 -18.58 -19.28
CA ALA A 5 -16.37 -17.77 -18.10
C ALA A 5 -15.23 -18.37 -17.26
N PRO A 6 -15.15 -19.70 -17.04
CA PRO A 6 -13.99 -20.31 -16.39
C PRO A 6 -12.70 -20.17 -17.21
N GLU A 7 -12.74 -20.40 -18.52
CA GLU A 7 -11.57 -20.24 -19.41
C GLU A 7 -11.05 -18.79 -19.43
N PHE A 8 -11.96 -17.81 -19.30
CA PHE A 8 -11.58 -16.42 -19.16
C PHE A 8 -10.95 -16.13 -17.80
N LEU A 9 -11.50 -16.67 -16.71
CA LEU A 9 -10.99 -16.45 -15.36
C LEU A 9 -9.58 -17.06 -15.21
N GLU A 10 -9.37 -18.29 -15.68
CA GLU A 10 -8.05 -18.93 -15.68
C GLU A 10 -7.01 -18.12 -16.47
N TRP A 11 -7.40 -17.59 -17.63
CA TRP A 11 -6.54 -16.69 -18.40
C TRP A 11 -6.26 -15.38 -17.65
N PHE A 12 -7.27 -14.80 -17.00
CA PHE A 12 -7.19 -13.52 -16.32
C PHE A 12 -6.31 -13.59 -15.08
N GLU A 13 -6.46 -14.63 -14.26
CA GLU A 13 -5.61 -14.91 -13.09
C GLU A 13 -4.16 -15.17 -13.53
N GLY A 14 -3.95 -15.80 -14.69
CA GLY A 14 -2.62 -16.01 -15.27
C GLY A 14 -1.94 -14.78 -15.88
N LEU A 15 -2.56 -13.58 -15.85
CA LEU A 15 -1.95 -12.35 -16.39
C LEU A 15 -0.77 -11.85 -15.55
N LYS A 16 -0.74 -12.20 -14.26
CA LYS A 16 0.32 -11.84 -13.32
C LYS A 16 0.85 -13.10 -12.66
N TRP A 17 2.10 -13.03 -12.21
CA TRP A 17 2.73 -14.11 -11.45
C TRP A 17 2.04 -14.37 -10.11
N SER A 18 1.31 -13.37 -9.60
CA SER A 18 0.48 -13.42 -8.40
C SER A 18 -0.97 -13.08 -8.79
N PRO A 19 -1.87 -14.09 -8.89
CA PRO A 19 -3.24 -13.92 -9.35
C PRO A 19 -4.10 -13.10 -8.37
N GLU A 20 -3.81 -13.15 -7.07
CA GLU A 20 -4.43 -12.33 -6.02
C GLU A 20 -4.20 -10.81 -6.19
N ARG A 21 -3.26 -10.40 -7.05
CA ARG A 21 -3.01 -9.00 -7.41
C ARG A 21 -3.77 -8.55 -8.66
N THR A 22 -4.56 -9.45 -9.25
CA THR A 22 -5.32 -9.17 -10.47
C THR A 22 -6.80 -9.14 -10.14
N ASN A 23 -7.28 -7.97 -9.70
CA ASN A 23 -8.67 -7.78 -9.33
C ASN A 23 -9.42 -7.13 -10.49
N ALA A 24 -10.56 -7.70 -10.88
CA ALA A 24 -11.50 -7.06 -11.78
C ALA A 24 -12.55 -6.28 -10.96
N HIS A 25 -12.68 -4.98 -11.21
CA HIS A 25 -13.78 -4.20 -10.65
C HIS A 25 -14.89 -4.04 -11.69
N ALA A 26 -16.15 -4.00 -11.25
CA ALA A 26 -17.32 -3.90 -12.14
C ALA A 26 -18.19 -2.69 -11.79
N ILE A 27 -18.48 -1.86 -12.78
CA ILE A 27 -19.46 -0.78 -12.70
C ILE A 27 -20.58 -1.13 -13.68
N VAL A 28 -21.70 -1.62 -13.16
CA VAL A 28 -22.76 -2.22 -13.97
C VAL A 28 -24.14 -1.97 -13.38
N THR A 29 -25.18 -2.27 -14.16
CA THR A 29 -26.53 -2.40 -13.62
C THR A 29 -26.53 -3.53 -12.56
N PRO A 30 -26.99 -3.26 -11.32
CA PRO A 30 -26.99 -4.23 -10.24
C PRO A 30 -28.01 -5.36 -10.48
N LEU A 31 -27.97 -6.39 -9.62
CA LEU A 31 -28.96 -7.49 -9.65
C LEU A 31 -30.37 -6.98 -9.36
N ASP A 32 -30.49 -6.02 -8.45
CA ASP A 32 -31.71 -5.26 -8.22
C ASP A 32 -31.86 -4.17 -9.30
N VAL A 33 -32.32 -4.58 -10.48
CA VAL A 33 -32.49 -3.69 -11.64
C VAL A 33 -33.40 -2.50 -11.36
N ASP A 34 -34.35 -2.62 -10.43
CA ASP A 34 -35.26 -1.52 -10.07
C ASP A 34 -34.53 -0.34 -9.40
N SER A 35 -33.36 -0.60 -8.80
CA SER A 35 -32.46 0.44 -8.26
C SER A 35 -31.67 1.21 -9.33
N CYS A 36 -31.84 0.88 -10.61
CA CYS A 36 -31.14 1.48 -11.74
C CYS A 36 -32.12 1.72 -12.90
N PRO A 37 -32.83 2.86 -12.92
CA PRO A 37 -33.91 3.14 -13.87
C PRO A 37 -33.50 3.04 -15.34
N ASP A 38 -32.25 3.38 -15.66
CA ASP A 38 -31.69 3.32 -17.01
C ASP A 38 -31.10 1.93 -17.34
N GLY A 39 -31.08 1.02 -16.37
CA GLY A 39 -30.54 -0.33 -16.48
C GLY A 39 -31.59 -1.33 -17.00
N LEU A 40 -31.38 -1.85 -18.20
CA LEU A 40 -32.30 -2.84 -18.79
C LEU A 40 -32.05 -4.27 -18.29
N THR A 41 -30.81 -4.62 -17.97
CA THR A 41 -30.41 -5.97 -17.54
C THR A 41 -29.23 -5.90 -16.59
N ALA A 42 -29.24 -6.73 -15.55
CA ALA A 42 -28.12 -6.83 -14.62
C ALA A 42 -26.82 -7.26 -15.33
N GLY A 43 -25.70 -6.66 -14.94
CA GLY A 43 -24.36 -6.98 -15.45
C GLY A 43 -23.78 -8.27 -14.85
N THR A 44 -24.57 -9.33 -14.69
CA THR A 44 -24.25 -10.53 -13.88
C THR A 44 -22.89 -11.15 -14.21
N LYS A 45 -22.48 -11.15 -15.49
CA LYS A 45 -21.16 -11.70 -15.86
C LYS A 45 -19.99 -10.93 -15.25
N TYR A 46 -20.09 -9.60 -15.22
CA TYR A 46 -19.06 -8.74 -14.64
C TYR A 46 -19.12 -8.76 -13.11
N LEU A 47 -20.32 -8.86 -12.53
CA LEU A 47 -20.49 -9.04 -11.09
C LEU A 47 -19.82 -10.34 -10.61
N ASN A 48 -20.05 -11.45 -11.34
CA ASN A 48 -19.45 -12.73 -11.01
C ASN A 48 -17.93 -12.70 -11.16
N LEU A 49 -17.41 -12.04 -12.20
CA LEU A 49 -15.97 -11.88 -12.39
C LEU A 49 -15.36 -11.06 -11.25
N ALA A 50 -15.95 -9.91 -10.93
CA ALA A 50 -15.46 -9.07 -9.84
C ALA A 50 -15.48 -9.81 -8.50
N GLN A 51 -16.53 -10.57 -8.22
CA GLN A 51 -16.60 -11.40 -7.02
C GLN A 51 -15.54 -12.51 -7.01
N ALA A 52 -15.31 -13.18 -8.15
CA ALA A 52 -14.32 -14.25 -8.25
C ALA A 52 -12.89 -13.74 -8.03
N THR A 53 -12.58 -12.52 -8.46
CA THR A 53 -11.24 -11.91 -8.36
C THR A 53 -11.06 -11.01 -7.14
N GLY A 54 -11.97 -11.05 -6.16
CA GLY A 54 -11.90 -10.17 -4.97
C GLY A 54 -12.00 -8.67 -5.27
N GLY A 55 -12.60 -8.31 -6.40
CA GLY A 55 -12.81 -6.93 -6.82
C GLY A 55 -14.12 -6.34 -6.29
N GLN A 56 -14.31 -5.05 -6.59
CA GLN A 56 -15.45 -4.28 -6.09
C GLN A 56 -16.52 -4.11 -7.16
N THR A 57 -17.79 -4.04 -6.74
CA THR A 57 -18.94 -3.85 -7.61
C THR A 57 -19.65 -2.54 -7.29
N PHE A 58 -19.99 -1.76 -8.33
CA PHE A 58 -20.66 -0.47 -8.21
C PHE A 58 -21.87 -0.39 -9.13
N ASN A 59 -22.91 0.32 -8.68
CA ASN A 59 -24.10 0.59 -9.47
C ASN A 59 -23.81 1.72 -10.48
N ILE A 60 -23.95 1.41 -11.77
CA ILE A 60 -23.75 2.40 -12.84
C ILE A 60 -24.75 3.57 -12.79
N CYS A 61 -25.91 3.38 -12.18
CA CYS A 61 -26.93 4.41 -11.99
C CYS A 61 -26.72 5.26 -10.73
N ALA A 62 -25.61 5.10 -9.99
CA ALA A 62 -25.33 5.94 -8.83
C ALA A 62 -25.25 7.42 -9.24
N LEU A 63 -25.86 8.30 -8.45
CA LEU A 63 -25.84 9.76 -8.68
C LEU A 63 -24.52 10.41 -8.22
N ASP A 64 -23.81 9.76 -7.30
CA ASP A 64 -22.50 10.19 -6.80
C ASP A 64 -21.49 9.05 -6.98
N TRP A 65 -20.41 9.35 -7.70
CA TRP A 65 -19.33 8.40 -8.00
C TRP A 65 -18.08 8.67 -7.17
N ALA A 66 -18.02 9.76 -6.38
CA ALA A 66 -16.83 10.09 -5.61
C ALA A 66 -16.42 8.96 -4.64
N PRO A 67 -17.32 8.35 -3.85
CA PRO A 67 -16.96 7.25 -2.96
C PRO A 67 -16.43 6.01 -3.71
N MET A 68 -16.98 5.75 -4.91
CA MET A 68 -16.51 4.67 -5.77
C MET A 68 -15.10 4.95 -6.29
N LEU A 69 -14.86 6.17 -6.80
CA LEU A 69 -13.57 6.57 -7.34
C LEU A 69 -12.50 6.61 -6.24
N ASP A 70 -12.84 7.02 -5.02
CA ASP A 70 -11.94 6.96 -3.88
C ASP A 70 -11.58 5.51 -3.54
N SER A 71 -12.58 4.61 -3.49
CA SER A 71 -12.34 3.20 -3.20
C SER A 71 -11.53 2.50 -4.29
N LEU A 72 -11.78 2.82 -5.57
CA LEU A 72 -11.00 2.33 -6.70
C LEU A 72 -9.58 2.91 -6.69
N GLY A 73 -9.43 4.20 -6.37
CA GLY A 73 -8.12 4.85 -6.21
C GLY A 73 -7.32 4.19 -5.11
N LEU A 74 -7.93 3.88 -3.97
CA LEU A 74 -7.28 3.18 -2.87
C LEU A 74 -6.90 1.74 -3.23
N ALA A 75 -7.79 1.01 -3.93
CA ALA A 75 -7.53 -0.35 -4.37
C ALA A 75 -6.44 -0.44 -5.46
N THR A 76 -6.37 0.54 -6.36
CA THR A 76 -5.40 0.56 -7.47
C THR A 76 -4.06 1.16 -7.10
N SER A 77 -4.00 2.00 -6.07
CA SER A 77 -2.77 2.66 -5.62
C SER A 77 -1.91 1.80 -4.70
N GLY A 78 -2.45 0.71 -4.15
CA GLY A 78 -1.80 -0.04 -3.07
C GLY A 78 -1.68 0.77 -1.76
N LEU A 79 -2.37 1.92 -1.64
CA LEU A 79 -2.25 2.84 -0.49
C LEU A 79 -2.68 2.22 0.85
N ARG A 80 -3.45 1.12 0.85
CA ARG A 80 -3.74 0.36 2.09
C ARG A 80 -2.52 -0.35 2.67
N MET A 81 -1.47 -0.49 1.88
CA MET A 81 -0.26 -1.23 2.22
C MET A 81 0.95 -0.32 2.38
N GLU A 82 0.76 1.00 2.35
CA GLU A 82 1.86 1.96 2.43
C GLU A 82 1.90 2.72 3.77
N TYR A 83 3.03 2.63 4.46
CA TYR A 83 3.28 3.23 5.77
C TYR A 83 4.45 4.21 5.70
N PHE A 84 4.17 5.49 5.89
CA PHE A 84 5.19 6.55 5.84
C PHE A 84 6.05 6.57 7.10
N LEU A 85 7.37 6.65 6.90
CA LEU A 85 8.33 6.77 7.98
C LEU A 85 8.46 8.23 8.41
N SER A 86 8.51 8.46 9.72
CA SER A 86 8.66 9.79 10.33
C SER A 86 10.06 10.39 10.14
N SER A 87 11.05 9.58 9.78
CA SER A 87 12.44 9.99 9.56
C SER A 87 13.10 9.14 8.47
N LEU A 88 14.26 9.58 8.00
CA LEU A 88 15.02 8.85 6.97
C LEU A 88 15.76 7.67 7.62
N PRO A 89 15.48 6.41 7.20
CA PRO A 89 16.17 5.23 7.72
C PRO A 89 17.55 5.04 7.09
N VAL A 90 18.42 4.31 7.78
CA VAL A 90 19.49 3.53 7.14
C VAL A 90 18.83 2.24 6.62
N VAL A 91 18.87 2.03 5.30
CA VAL A 91 18.00 1.04 4.62
C VAL A 91 18.19 -0.39 5.13
N ASP A 92 19.43 -0.82 5.34
CA ASP A 92 19.80 -2.17 5.79
C ASP A 92 19.50 -2.43 7.28
N THR A 93 18.78 -1.52 7.93
CA THR A 93 18.39 -1.61 9.35
C THR A 93 16.88 -1.59 9.54
N ILE A 94 16.12 -1.53 8.44
CA ILE A 94 14.66 -1.49 8.48
C ILE A 94 14.17 -2.88 8.85
N GLU A 95 13.45 -3.00 9.96
CA GLU A 95 12.76 -4.22 10.37
C GLU A 95 11.25 -3.96 10.40
N VAL A 96 10.48 -4.81 9.74
CA VAL A 96 9.01 -4.71 9.69
C VAL A 96 8.37 -5.87 10.42
N VAL A 97 7.55 -5.53 11.41
CA VAL A 97 6.86 -6.48 12.27
C VAL A 97 5.36 -6.20 12.26
N VAL A 98 4.54 -7.22 12.05
CA VAL A 98 3.08 -7.13 12.16
C VAL A 98 2.61 -8.01 13.31
N LYS A 99 1.86 -7.41 14.23
CA LYS A 99 1.22 -8.13 15.33
C LYS A 99 -0.28 -8.18 15.10
N ASN A 100 -0.84 -9.38 14.98
CA ASN A 100 -2.28 -9.56 14.78
C ASN A 100 -3.06 -9.36 16.10
N PRO A 101 -4.40 -9.28 16.05
CA PRO A 101 -5.23 -9.09 17.25
C PRO A 101 -5.13 -10.23 18.27
N GLU A 102 -4.70 -11.42 17.85
CA GLU A 102 -4.47 -12.58 18.73
C GLU A 102 -3.09 -12.53 19.41
N GLY A 103 -2.25 -11.55 19.05
CA GLY A 103 -0.91 -11.34 19.60
C GLY A 103 0.21 -12.12 18.88
N ILE A 104 -0.10 -12.79 17.77
CA ILE A 104 0.88 -13.47 16.92
C ILE A 104 1.67 -12.42 16.13
N THR A 105 2.98 -12.61 16.05
CA THR A 105 3.91 -11.67 15.42
C THR A 105 4.52 -12.28 14.17
N PHE A 106 4.49 -11.54 13.07
CA PHE A 106 5.09 -11.87 11.78
C PHE A 106 6.19 -10.87 11.47
N GLN A 107 7.37 -11.36 11.05
CA GLN A 107 8.48 -10.53 10.62
C GLN A 107 8.65 -10.68 9.11
N PHE A 108 8.78 -9.57 8.43
CA PHE A 108 8.81 -9.51 6.96
C PHE A 108 10.22 -9.17 6.47
N VAL A 109 10.59 -9.75 5.32
CA VAL A 109 11.85 -9.44 4.62
C VAL A 109 11.65 -8.20 3.74
N GLU A 110 12.48 -7.19 3.96
CA GLU A 110 12.45 -5.92 3.24
C GLU A 110 13.37 -5.88 2.03
N CYS A 111 12.89 -5.21 0.98
CA CYS A 111 13.63 -4.98 -0.26
C CYS A 111 13.59 -3.50 -0.68
N MET A 112 14.48 -3.09 -1.57
CA MET A 112 14.51 -1.71 -2.09
C MET A 112 13.58 -1.52 -3.30
N ALA A 113 12.82 -0.42 -3.31
CA ALA A 113 12.00 -0.06 -4.48
C ALA A 113 12.87 0.43 -5.63
N GLY A 114 12.67 -0.12 -6.83
CA GLY A 114 13.23 0.41 -8.07
C GLY A 114 14.28 -0.46 -8.75
N GLU A 115 14.72 -1.55 -8.11
CA GLU A 115 15.36 -2.67 -8.81
C GLU A 115 14.26 -3.66 -9.24
N GLU A 116 14.47 -4.41 -10.33
CA GLU A 116 13.63 -5.59 -10.54
C GLU A 116 13.72 -6.41 -9.25
N ILE A 117 12.57 -6.66 -8.63
CA ILE A 117 12.51 -7.48 -7.42
C ILE A 117 12.85 -8.90 -7.88
N GLU A 118 14.13 -9.23 -7.93
CA GLU A 118 14.65 -10.53 -8.35
C GLU A 118 14.45 -11.59 -7.27
N ASP A 119 14.13 -11.17 -6.04
CA ASP A 119 13.93 -12.02 -4.89
C ASP A 119 12.44 -12.21 -4.60
N GLU A 120 11.93 -13.42 -4.88
CA GLU A 120 10.55 -13.84 -4.62
C GLU A 120 10.22 -13.86 -3.11
N THR A 121 11.21 -13.70 -2.23
CA THR A 121 11.00 -13.61 -0.77
C THR A 121 10.71 -12.19 -0.28
N CYS A 122 10.75 -11.19 -1.16
CA CYS A 122 10.39 -9.82 -0.80
C CYS A 122 8.91 -9.71 -0.46
N GLU A 123 8.59 -9.44 0.80
CA GLU A 123 7.20 -9.25 1.24
C GLU A 123 6.87 -7.76 1.44
N VAL A 124 7.89 -6.97 1.77
CA VAL A 124 7.78 -5.52 1.94
C VAL A 124 8.89 -4.78 1.19
N VAL A 125 8.59 -3.57 0.73
CA VAL A 125 9.51 -2.75 -0.06
C VAL A 125 9.62 -1.35 0.54
N TYR A 126 10.86 -0.87 0.73
CA TYR A 126 11.12 0.52 1.07
C TYR A 126 11.18 1.41 -0.17
N ASN A 127 10.34 2.45 -0.23
CA ASN A 127 10.33 3.47 -1.27
C ASN A 127 11.07 4.73 -0.81
N PRO A 128 12.30 4.99 -1.28
CA PRO A 128 13.09 6.15 -0.85
C PRO A 128 12.53 7.49 -1.36
N ALA A 129 11.79 7.50 -2.46
CA ALA A 129 11.21 8.73 -3.01
C ALA A 129 10.03 9.24 -2.17
N ARG A 130 9.33 8.32 -1.49
CA ARG A 130 8.15 8.60 -0.66
C ARG A 130 8.41 8.43 0.83
N ASN A 131 9.59 7.94 1.20
CA ASN A 131 9.97 7.56 2.55
C ASN A 131 8.92 6.67 3.24
N SER A 132 8.59 5.54 2.59
CA SER A 132 7.51 4.67 3.01
C SER A 132 7.86 3.19 2.85
N ILE A 133 7.22 2.34 3.66
CA ILE A 133 7.22 0.88 3.51
C ILE A 133 5.94 0.48 2.80
N VAL A 134 6.05 -0.36 1.79
CA VAL A 134 4.94 -0.87 0.98
C VAL A 134 4.90 -2.39 1.12
N PHE A 135 3.82 -2.94 1.67
CA PHE A 135 3.60 -4.39 1.59
C PHE A 135 3.25 -4.76 0.15
N LEU A 136 3.88 -5.81 -0.37
CA LEU A 136 3.65 -6.26 -1.74
C LEU A 136 2.40 -7.14 -1.81
N ASP A 137 2.36 -8.18 -0.98
CA ASP A 137 1.36 -9.26 -1.04
C ASP A 137 0.71 -9.57 0.32
N ALA A 138 1.36 -9.23 1.43
CA ALA A 138 0.84 -9.46 2.77
C ALA A 138 0.02 -8.25 3.25
N GLU A 139 -1.31 -8.31 3.12
CA GLU A 139 -2.22 -7.35 3.75
C GLU A 139 -2.36 -7.69 5.24
N PRO A 140 -1.95 -6.80 6.17
CA PRO A 140 -2.18 -7.03 7.59
C PRO A 140 -3.68 -7.18 7.89
N GLU A 141 -4.05 -8.19 8.69
CA GLU A 141 -5.44 -8.38 9.11
C GLU A 141 -6.01 -7.12 9.80
N PRO A 142 -7.33 -6.87 9.74
CA PRO A 142 -7.93 -5.75 10.46
C PRO A 142 -7.53 -5.73 11.93
N TYR A 143 -7.25 -4.52 12.44
CA TYR A 143 -6.78 -4.26 13.80
C TYR A 143 -5.38 -4.78 14.15
N SER A 144 -4.61 -5.25 13.16
CA SER A 144 -3.18 -5.52 13.35
C SER A 144 -2.39 -4.24 13.63
N GLU A 145 -1.33 -4.38 14.43
CA GLU A 145 -0.36 -3.33 14.70
C GLU A 145 0.88 -3.55 13.83
N VAL A 146 1.19 -2.58 12.97
CA VAL A 146 2.41 -2.59 12.14
C VAL A 146 3.48 -1.74 12.83
N THR A 147 4.60 -2.35 13.17
CA THR A 147 5.76 -1.70 13.77
C THR A 147 6.93 -1.74 12.79
N VAL A 148 7.49 -0.57 12.48
CA VAL A 148 8.70 -0.44 11.66
C VAL A 148 9.81 0.13 12.53
N THR A 149 10.91 -0.62 12.69
CA THR A 149 12.10 -0.20 13.44
C THR A 149 13.25 0.06 12.48
N TYR A 150 14.05 1.10 12.71
CA TYR A 150 15.23 1.41 11.89
C TYR A 150 16.19 2.34 12.62
N ASN A 151 17.46 2.31 12.22
CA ASN A 151 18.43 3.34 12.61
C ASN A 151 18.20 4.60 11.78
N LEU A 152 18.34 5.76 12.42
CA LEU A 152 18.23 7.04 11.73
C LEU A 152 19.47 7.29 10.89
N ARG A 153 19.28 7.75 9.66
CA ARG A 153 20.38 8.33 8.89
C ARG A 153 20.74 9.66 9.55
N GLU A 154 21.97 9.81 10.03
CA GLU A 154 22.41 11.06 10.64
C GLU A 154 22.24 12.21 9.63
N ASN A 155 21.36 13.14 9.94
CA ASN A 155 21.37 14.45 9.31
C ASN A 155 22.46 15.25 10.03
N PHE A 156 23.65 15.31 9.42
CA PHE A 156 24.62 16.32 9.81
C PHE A 156 24.03 17.72 9.54
N SER A 157 23.64 18.40 10.60
CA SER A 157 23.73 19.86 10.66
C SER A 157 24.38 20.28 11.97
N GLU A 158 25.67 19.98 12.14
CA GLU A 158 26.50 20.89 12.93
C GLU A 158 26.72 22.13 12.06
N VAL A 159 25.90 23.15 12.27
CA VAL A 159 26.42 24.50 12.08
C VAL A 159 27.43 24.69 13.20
N ALA A 160 28.71 24.48 12.88
CA ALA A 160 29.81 24.91 13.70
C ALA A 160 29.66 26.43 13.91
N THR A 161 29.19 26.83 15.09
CA THR A 161 29.57 28.13 15.61
C THR A 161 30.92 27.91 16.27
N ASP A 162 31.98 28.23 15.54
CA ASP A 162 33.33 28.36 16.08
C ASP A 162 33.28 29.15 17.38
N GLY A 163 33.61 28.48 18.47
CA GLY A 163 34.01 29.12 19.70
C GLY A 163 35.49 29.41 19.62
N GLU A 164 35.86 30.61 19.17
CA GLU A 164 37.20 31.14 19.37
C GLU A 164 37.11 32.63 19.72
N ASP A 165 36.90 32.92 21.01
CA ASP A 165 37.74 33.91 21.68
C ASP A 165 37.84 33.59 23.18
N ALA A 166 39.02 33.13 23.58
CA ALA A 166 39.38 32.88 24.96
C ALA A 166 39.84 34.19 25.61
N GLY A 167 39.06 34.63 26.59
CA GLY A 167 39.42 35.41 27.79
C GLY A 167 40.62 36.37 27.78
N ASN A 168 40.38 37.59 28.27
CA ASN A 168 41.22 38.12 29.34
C ASN A 168 40.40 38.92 30.36
N GLY A 169 40.53 38.53 31.63
CA GLY A 169 39.92 39.21 32.76
C GLY A 169 40.70 40.45 33.16
N ALA A 170 39.98 41.43 33.70
CA ALA A 170 40.51 42.39 34.64
C ALA A 170 39.44 42.66 35.70
N ASN A 171 39.72 42.20 36.91
CA ASN A 171 38.98 42.50 38.13
C ASN A 171 39.93 43.32 39.02
N GLY A 172 39.46 44.37 39.66
CA GLY A 172 40.23 45.11 40.66
C GLY A 172 39.79 46.57 40.79
N GLY A 173 38.98 46.84 41.81
CA GLY A 173 38.70 48.20 42.27
C GLY A 173 39.81 48.75 43.16
N GLU A 174 39.92 50.07 43.14
CA GLU A 174 40.08 51.00 44.27
C GLU A 174 39.44 52.33 43.85
#